data_AF-A0A1G2DWI4-F1
#
_entry.id   AF-A0A1G2DWI4-F1
#
_cell.length_a   1.000
_cell.length_b   1.000
_cell.length_c   1.000
_cell.angle_alpha   90.00
_cell.angle_beta   90.00
_cell.angle_gamma   90.00
#
_symmetry.space_group_name_H-M   'P 1'
#
loop_
_entity.id
_entity.type
_entity.pdbx_description
1 polymer ?
#
loop_
_entity_poly.entity_id
_entity_poly.type
_entity_poly.pdbx_seq_one_letter_code
_entity_poly.pdbx_strand_id
1 'polypeptide(L)'
;MRNRKMIRIRAVQDKEFKNSYWSFDISGEMAKASKEFKRQFGVGFELITDIGDWDSIGSSDLRNFPFNLIQAIPKAISIEEIIDYLVNACQEKIELFLEISQNEKDEMCSKLRGQSLEYQIGFLEARLESWLKDYFSQDLEEKAPMDSETGAVIAFTGKFSIKSLWSGTVREGNVIFTKKAYILIRNYWTSNIKPSKIILHEFGHLFGAEDIEDSSVVSVMTQKPKVITYEFDDKNKQIILEKLKKIRERFI
;
A
#
# COMPACT_ATOMS: atom_id res chain seq x y z
N MET A 1 19.25 19.05 26.88
CA MET A 1 19.16 17.74 26.19
C MET A 1 18.22 17.90 24.99
N ARG A 2 18.68 17.65 23.76
CA ARG A 2 17.86 17.84 22.55
C ARG A 2 16.85 16.69 22.43
N ASN A 3 15.58 16.94 22.75
CA ASN A 3 14.50 15.97 22.59
C ASN A 3 14.51 15.41 21.16
N ARG A 4 14.77 14.10 21.06
CA ARG A 4 14.71 13.35 19.80
C ARG A 4 13.26 13.34 19.33
N LYS A 5 12.93 14.16 18.33
CA LYS A 5 11.65 14.09 17.62
C LYS A 5 11.73 12.95 16.61
N MET A 6 11.68 11.73 17.13
CA MET A 6 11.67 10.51 16.33
C MET A 6 10.31 9.85 16.49
N ILE A 7 9.76 9.37 15.39
CA ILE A 7 8.58 8.52 15.37
C ILE A 7 9.10 7.09 15.39
N ARG A 8 8.64 6.35 16.38
CA ARG A 8 9.07 4.99 16.67
C ARG A 8 8.30 4.02 15.77
N ILE A 9 9.02 3.24 14.98
CA ILE A 9 8.48 2.37 13.93
C ILE A 9 8.77 0.92 14.29
N ARG A 10 7.75 0.07 14.20
CA ARG A 10 7.94 -1.38 14.16
C ARG A 10 8.02 -1.82 12.71
N ALA A 11 9.07 -2.54 12.33
CA ALA A 11 9.18 -3.13 10.99
C ALA A 11 8.99 -4.63 11.06
N VAL A 12 8.18 -5.18 10.15
CA VAL A 12 8.03 -6.62 9.96
C VAL A 12 8.17 -6.99 8.49
N GLN A 13 8.56 -8.22 8.20
CA GLN A 13 8.69 -8.71 6.84
C GLN A 13 8.20 -10.15 6.72
N ASP A 14 7.63 -10.49 5.58
CA ASP A 14 7.21 -11.87 5.30
C ASP A 14 8.27 -12.70 4.57
N LYS A 15 8.04 -14.02 4.55
CA LYS A 15 8.93 -14.99 3.88
C LYS A 15 9.08 -14.69 2.40
N GLU A 16 8.03 -14.19 1.74
CA GLU A 16 8.06 -13.89 0.31
C GLU A 16 8.93 -12.67 0.01
N PHE A 17 8.91 -11.64 0.86
CA PHE A 17 9.81 -10.49 0.73
C PHE A 17 11.26 -10.93 0.88
N LYS A 18 11.57 -11.70 1.92
CA LYS A 18 12.92 -12.24 2.18
C LYS A 18 13.48 -13.02 1.00
N ASN A 19 12.64 -13.78 0.30
CA ASN A 19 13.04 -14.61 -0.83
C ASN A 19 12.90 -13.91 -2.19
N SER A 20 12.43 -12.65 -2.20
CA SER A 20 12.25 -11.89 -3.43
C SER A 20 13.55 -11.26 -3.90
N TYR A 21 13.66 -11.03 -5.21
CA TYR A 21 14.76 -10.23 -5.79
C TYR A 21 14.78 -8.78 -5.28
N TRP A 22 13.70 -8.35 -4.62
CA TRP A 22 13.51 -7.02 -4.04
C TRP A 22 13.79 -7.00 -2.54
N SER A 23 14.28 -8.09 -1.95
CA SER A 23 14.77 -8.05 -0.57
C SER A 23 15.92 -7.04 -0.47
N PHE A 24 15.89 -6.18 0.54
CA PHE A 24 16.94 -5.21 0.81
C PHE A 24 17.18 -5.07 2.32
N ASP A 25 18.28 -4.42 2.68
CA ASP A 25 18.53 -4.02 4.07
C ASP A 25 17.51 -2.96 4.52
N ILE A 26 16.41 -3.44 5.11
CA ILE A 26 15.32 -2.59 5.60
C ILE A 26 15.84 -1.52 6.56
N SER A 27 16.73 -1.89 7.49
CA SER A 27 17.28 -0.96 8.48
C SER A 27 18.07 0.17 7.81
N GLY A 28 18.94 -0.18 6.85
CA GLY A 28 19.71 0.79 6.08
C GLY A 28 18.84 1.73 5.23
N GLU A 29 17.82 1.20 4.56
CA GLU A 29 16.91 1.98 3.71
C GLU A 29 15.95 2.86 4.53
N MET A 30 15.46 2.36 5.67
CA MET A 30 14.71 3.14 6.66
C MET A 30 15.54 4.30 7.21
N ALA A 31 16.82 4.08 7.53
CA ALA A 31 17.70 5.13 8.02
C ALA A 31 17.92 6.24 6.97
N LYS A 32 18.05 5.87 5.69
CA LYS A 32 18.12 6.82 4.57
C LYS A 32 16.82 7.63 4.43
N ALA A 33 15.66 6.96 4.43
CA ALA A 33 14.37 7.64 4.36
C ALA A 33 14.15 8.58 5.56
N SER A 34 14.46 8.12 6.77
CA SER A 34 14.39 8.90 8.01
C SER A 34 15.27 10.14 7.98
N LYS A 35 16.50 10.03 7.45
CA LYS A 35 17.41 11.17 7.28
C LYS A 35 16.79 12.22 6.37
N GLU A 36 16.21 11.83 5.24
CA GLU A 36 15.60 12.76 4.28
C GLU A 36 14.29 13.37 4.81
N PHE A 37 13.47 12.60 5.49
CA PHE A 37 12.25 13.10 6.15
C PHE A 37 12.62 14.11 7.26
N LYS A 38 13.63 13.80 8.07
CA LYS A 38 14.13 14.69 9.12
C LYS A 38 14.73 15.98 8.57
N ARG A 39 15.42 15.92 7.43
CA ARG A 39 15.94 17.11 6.77
C ARG A 39 14.81 18.06 6.36
N GLN A 40 13.68 17.52 5.89
CA GLN A 40 12.55 18.32 5.41
C GLN A 40 11.61 18.79 6.53
N PHE A 41 11.38 17.98 7.56
CA PHE A 41 10.33 18.22 8.56
C PHE A 41 10.83 18.36 10.00
N GLY A 42 12.13 18.15 10.25
CA GLY A 42 12.73 18.21 11.58
C GLY A 42 12.29 17.08 12.52
N VAL A 43 11.65 16.04 11.99
CA VAL A 43 11.21 14.81 12.68
C VAL A 43 11.72 13.63 11.87
N GLY A 44 12.25 12.59 12.51
CA GLY A 44 12.71 11.38 11.81
C GLY A 44 11.93 10.13 12.24
N PHE A 45 12.34 8.98 11.72
CA PHE A 45 11.86 7.65 12.10
C PHE A 45 12.98 6.84 12.75
N GLU A 46 12.65 6.03 13.76
CA GLU A 46 13.58 5.07 14.36
C GLU A 46 12.91 3.72 14.53
N LEU A 47 13.64 2.63 14.24
CA LEU A 47 13.16 1.28 14.50
C LEU A 47 13.19 1.01 16.00
N ILE A 48 12.10 0.49 16.56
CA ILE A 48 12.00 0.19 17.99
C ILE A 48 12.64 -1.14 18.39
N THR A 49 12.74 -2.07 17.45
CA THR A 49 13.29 -3.42 17.62
C THR A 49 13.98 -3.83 16.32
N ASP A 50 14.61 -5.00 16.36
CA ASP A 50 14.97 -5.71 15.14
C ASP A 50 13.72 -5.96 14.26
N ILE A 51 13.96 -6.15 12.97
CA ILE A 51 12.92 -6.41 11.98
C ILE A 51 12.27 -7.77 12.33
N GLY A 52 10.99 -7.74 12.66
CA GLY A 52 10.23 -8.92 13.02
C GLY A 52 9.84 -9.77 11.80
N ASP A 53 9.56 -11.04 12.06
CA ASP A 53 8.97 -11.92 11.07
C ASP A 53 7.45 -11.81 11.13
N TRP A 54 6.83 -11.80 9.95
CA TRP A 54 5.39 -11.77 9.80
C TRP A 54 4.97 -12.92 8.89
N ASP A 55 4.26 -13.88 9.46
CA ASP A 55 3.62 -14.95 8.70
C ASP A 55 2.37 -14.38 8.03
N SER A 56 2.58 -13.67 6.93
CA SER A 56 1.54 -12.92 6.24
C SER A 56 0.46 -13.85 5.70
N ILE A 57 -0.78 -13.37 5.68
CA ILE A 57 -1.93 -14.17 5.28
C ILE A 57 -1.94 -14.57 3.79
N GLY A 58 -2.67 -15.64 3.47
CA GLY A 58 -2.97 -16.12 2.11
C GLY A 58 -1.90 -16.99 1.47
N SER A 59 -2.33 -17.77 0.47
CA SER A 59 -1.47 -18.69 -0.29
C SER A 59 -0.55 -17.95 -1.29
N SER A 60 0.58 -18.58 -1.60
CA SER A 60 1.72 -18.03 -2.36
C SER A 60 1.38 -17.34 -3.69
N ASP A 61 2.03 -16.19 -3.91
CA ASP A 61 2.07 -15.35 -5.12
C ASP A 61 0.73 -14.80 -5.67
N LEU A 62 0.45 -13.55 -5.31
CA LEU A 62 -0.67 -12.72 -5.76
C LEU A 62 -0.22 -11.65 -6.77
N ARG A 63 0.96 -11.79 -7.40
CA ARG A 63 1.52 -10.84 -8.40
C ARG A 63 0.74 -10.69 -9.70
N ASN A 64 -0.22 -11.59 -9.96
CA ASN A 64 -1.11 -11.48 -11.10
C ASN A 64 -2.58 -11.39 -10.66
N PHE A 65 -2.83 -11.06 -9.40
CA PHE A 65 -4.17 -10.84 -8.86
C PHE A 65 -4.48 -9.33 -8.84
N PRO A 66 -5.68 -8.87 -9.26
CA PRO A 66 -6.79 -9.64 -9.81
C PRO A 66 -6.70 -9.85 -11.34
N PHE A 67 -5.63 -9.41 -11.99
CA PHE A 67 -5.47 -9.44 -13.46
C PHE A 67 -5.83 -10.79 -14.11
N ASN A 68 -5.18 -11.88 -13.70
CA ASN A 68 -5.44 -13.23 -14.23
C ASN A 68 -6.86 -13.70 -13.93
N LEU A 69 -7.42 -13.24 -12.80
CA LEU A 69 -8.77 -13.59 -12.40
C LEU A 69 -9.79 -12.95 -13.34
N ILE A 70 -9.61 -11.67 -13.63
CA ILE A 70 -10.46 -10.92 -14.54
C ILE A 70 -10.32 -11.44 -15.98
N GLN A 71 -9.11 -11.81 -16.42
CA GLN A 71 -8.90 -12.41 -17.75
C GLN A 71 -9.54 -13.80 -17.90
N ALA A 72 -9.69 -14.54 -16.80
CA ALA A 72 -10.31 -15.86 -16.81
C ALA A 72 -11.84 -15.80 -16.86
N ILE A 73 -12.44 -14.62 -16.67
CA ILE A 73 -13.90 -14.43 -16.73
C ILE A 73 -14.39 -14.75 -18.15
N PRO A 74 -15.32 -15.71 -18.32
CA PRO A 74 -15.92 -15.99 -19.61
C PRO A 74 -16.67 -14.77 -20.17
N LYS A 75 -16.55 -14.49 -21.47
CA LYS A 75 -17.18 -13.30 -22.11
C LYS A 75 -18.71 -13.26 -22.08
N ALA A 76 -19.37 -14.33 -21.63
CA ALA A 76 -20.83 -14.52 -21.77
C ALA A 76 -21.56 -14.64 -20.42
N ILE A 77 -20.94 -14.27 -19.30
CA ILE A 77 -21.59 -14.33 -17.98
C ILE A 77 -22.17 -12.97 -17.58
N SER A 78 -23.23 -13.01 -16.77
CA SER A 78 -23.86 -11.84 -16.15
C SER A 78 -22.92 -11.13 -15.16
N ILE A 79 -23.20 -9.87 -14.82
CA ILE A 79 -22.36 -9.12 -13.88
C ILE A 79 -22.41 -9.70 -12.46
N GLU A 80 -23.56 -10.29 -12.10
CA GLU A 80 -23.76 -11.05 -10.87
C GLU A 80 -22.79 -12.25 -10.81
N GLU A 81 -22.72 -13.05 -11.88
CA GLU A 81 -21.80 -14.19 -11.98
C GLU A 81 -20.32 -13.77 -12.00
N ILE A 82 -20.01 -12.62 -12.59
CA ILE A 82 -18.67 -12.02 -12.52
C ILE A 82 -18.30 -11.71 -11.07
N ILE A 83 -19.19 -11.03 -10.34
CA ILE A 83 -18.95 -10.66 -8.95
C ILE A 83 -18.77 -11.94 -8.11
N ASP A 84 -19.66 -12.92 -8.24
CA ASP A 84 -19.55 -14.18 -7.49
C ASP A 84 -18.26 -14.94 -7.79
N TYR A 85 -17.85 -15.03 -9.05
CA TYR A 85 -16.58 -15.63 -9.43
C TYR A 85 -15.40 -14.92 -8.77
N LEU A 86 -15.40 -13.58 -8.75
CA LEU A 86 -14.33 -12.80 -8.14
C LEU A 86 -14.25 -13.02 -6.62
N VAL A 87 -15.41 -13.04 -5.96
CA VAL A 87 -15.52 -13.25 -4.51
C VAL A 87 -15.04 -14.64 -4.12
N ASN A 88 -15.50 -15.68 -4.82
CA ASN A 88 -15.10 -17.06 -4.56
C ASN A 88 -13.59 -17.23 -4.74
N ALA A 89 -13.01 -16.67 -5.80
CA ALA A 89 -11.58 -16.78 -6.02
C ALA A 89 -10.74 -15.98 -5.01
N CYS A 90 -11.26 -14.87 -4.47
CA CYS A 90 -10.64 -14.21 -3.32
C CYS A 90 -10.62 -15.12 -2.09
N GLN A 91 -11.75 -15.77 -1.79
CA GLN A 91 -11.89 -16.68 -0.66
C GLN A 91 -10.94 -17.87 -0.79
N GLU A 92 -10.87 -18.48 -1.97
CA GLU A 92 -10.00 -19.63 -2.23
C GLU A 92 -8.51 -19.29 -2.19
N LYS A 93 -8.09 -18.19 -2.84
CA LYS A 93 -6.65 -17.90 -3.01
C LYS A 93 -6.02 -17.17 -1.86
N ILE A 94 -6.74 -16.20 -1.29
CA ILE A 94 -6.18 -15.30 -0.28
C ILE A 94 -6.60 -15.78 1.12
N GLU A 95 -7.33 -16.91 1.20
CA GLU A 95 -8.00 -17.36 2.42
C GLU A 95 -8.81 -16.20 3.04
N LEU A 96 -9.30 -15.29 2.19
CA LEU A 96 -9.96 -14.08 2.66
C LEU A 96 -11.35 -14.49 3.10
N PHE A 97 -11.69 -14.22 4.35
CA PHE A 97 -13.08 -14.29 4.79
C PHE A 97 -13.83 -13.04 4.27
N LEU A 98 -14.03 -12.95 2.95
CA LEU A 98 -14.91 -11.94 2.36
C LEU A 98 -16.35 -12.36 2.61
N GLU A 99 -16.91 -11.88 3.71
CA GLU A 99 -18.35 -11.76 3.85
C GLU A 99 -18.79 -10.45 3.18
N ILE A 100 -19.00 -10.49 1.87
CA ILE A 100 -19.68 -9.39 1.19
C ILE A 100 -21.17 -9.62 1.38
N SER A 101 -21.84 -8.67 2.00
CA SER A 101 -23.27 -8.75 2.23
C SER A 101 -24.04 -8.77 0.90
N GLN A 102 -25.22 -9.40 0.89
CA GLN A 102 -26.08 -9.38 -0.31
C GLN A 102 -26.39 -7.94 -0.74
N ASN A 103 -26.58 -7.02 0.21
CA ASN A 103 -26.81 -5.61 -0.08
C ASN A 103 -25.63 -4.95 -0.83
N GLU A 104 -24.39 -5.25 -0.43
CA GLU A 104 -23.21 -4.74 -1.15
C GLU A 104 -23.11 -5.33 -2.55
N LYS A 105 -23.42 -6.63 -2.72
CA LYS A 105 -23.48 -7.24 -4.06
C LYS A 105 -24.53 -6.55 -4.92
N ASP A 106 -25.73 -6.35 -4.40
CA ASP A 106 -26.84 -5.70 -5.11
C ASP A 106 -26.48 -4.26 -5.50
N GLU A 107 -25.81 -3.51 -4.61
CA GLU A 107 -25.31 -2.16 -4.89
C GLU A 107 -24.26 -2.17 -6.01
N MET A 108 -23.32 -3.11 -5.97
CA MET A 108 -22.30 -3.27 -7.01
C MET A 108 -22.96 -3.61 -8.35
N CYS A 109 -23.86 -4.60 -8.40
CA CYS A 109 -24.61 -4.95 -9.60
C CYS A 109 -25.37 -3.74 -10.16
N SER A 110 -26.07 -2.98 -9.30
CA SER A 110 -26.80 -1.78 -9.69
C SER A 110 -25.90 -0.73 -10.34
N LYS A 111 -24.72 -0.45 -9.76
CA LYS A 111 -23.74 0.50 -10.32
C LYS A 111 -23.15 0.04 -11.65
N LEU A 112 -22.98 -1.26 -11.83
CA LEU A 112 -22.30 -1.83 -13.00
C LEU A 112 -23.23 -2.15 -14.16
N ARG A 113 -24.54 -2.29 -13.92
CA ARG A 113 -25.54 -2.53 -14.97
C ARG A 113 -25.54 -1.39 -15.99
N GLY A 114 -25.47 -1.77 -17.27
CA GLY A 114 -25.46 -0.82 -18.40
C GLY A 114 -24.13 -0.07 -18.59
N GLN A 115 -23.12 -0.31 -17.76
CA GLN A 115 -21.78 0.25 -17.95
C GLN A 115 -21.00 -0.55 -19.00
N SER A 116 -19.94 0.06 -19.54
CA SER A 116 -19.03 -0.64 -20.45
C SER A 116 -18.24 -1.72 -19.71
N LEU A 117 -17.82 -2.76 -20.43
CA LEU A 117 -17.03 -3.86 -19.86
C LEU A 117 -15.72 -3.34 -19.23
N GLU A 118 -15.10 -2.34 -19.85
CA GLU A 118 -13.91 -1.68 -19.33
C GLU A 118 -14.20 -1.08 -17.95
N TYR A 119 -15.24 -0.25 -17.83
CA TYR A 119 -15.63 0.36 -16.56
C TYR A 119 -15.90 -0.69 -15.47
N GLN A 120 -16.64 -1.75 -15.80
CA GLN A 120 -16.92 -2.84 -14.88
C GLN A 120 -15.63 -3.49 -14.36
N ILE A 121 -14.70 -3.80 -15.25
CA ILE A 121 -13.39 -4.36 -14.90
C ILE A 121 -12.62 -3.44 -13.95
N GLY A 122 -12.57 -2.14 -14.22
CA GLY A 122 -11.84 -1.19 -13.35
C GLY A 122 -12.45 -0.99 -11.98
N PHE A 123 -13.78 -0.92 -11.93
CA PHE A 123 -14.49 -0.84 -10.67
C PHE A 123 -14.18 -2.08 -9.81
N LEU A 124 -14.26 -3.27 -10.40
CA LEU A 124 -14.01 -4.54 -9.69
C LEU A 124 -12.53 -4.65 -9.27
N GLU A 125 -11.60 -4.26 -10.14
CA GLU A 125 -10.17 -4.20 -9.81
C GLU A 125 -9.90 -3.31 -8.60
N ALA A 126 -10.43 -2.07 -8.61
CA ALA A 126 -10.27 -1.12 -7.51
C ALA A 126 -10.91 -1.63 -6.21
N ARG A 127 -12.06 -2.30 -6.30
CA ARG A 127 -12.74 -2.89 -5.13
C ARG A 127 -11.94 -4.04 -4.53
N LEU A 128 -11.42 -4.95 -5.36
CA LEU A 128 -10.57 -6.06 -4.95
C LEU A 128 -9.28 -5.56 -4.30
N GLU A 129 -8.66 -4.54 -4.89
CA GLU A 129 -7.51 -3.88 -4.28
C GLU A 129 -7.89 -3.36 -2.89
N SER A 130 -8.99 -2.63 -2.75
CA SER A 130 -9.45 -2.11 -1.44
C SER A 130 -9.66 -3.21 -0.39
N TRP A 131 -10.26 -4.35 -0.77
CA TRP A 131 -10.45 -5.46 0.16
C TRP A 131 -9.14 -6.09 0.60
N LEU A 132 -8.19 -6.27 -0.33
CA LEU A 132 -6.84 -6.70 0.01
C LEU A 132 -6.19 -5.73 0.99
N LYS A 133 -6.32 -4.40 0.76
CA LYS A 133 -5.79 -3.39 1.70
C LYS A 133 -6.33 -3.61 3.10
N ASP A 134 -7.65 -3.67 3.24
CA ASP A 134 -8.30 -3.82 4.54
C ASP A 134 -7.89 -5.13 5.24
N TYR A 135 -7.79 -6.23 4.50
CA TYR A 135 -7.44 -7.52 5.08
C TYR A 135 -6.00 -7.60 5.59
N PHE A 136 -5.04 -7.12 4.79
CA PHE A 136 -3.65 -7.02 5.23
C PHE A 136 -3.49 -6.06 6.41
N SER A 137 -4.31 -5.01 6.48
CA SER A 137 -4.36 -4.12 7.64
C SER A 137 -4.71 -4.89 8.91
N GLN A 138 -5.77 -5.70 8.84
CA GLN A 138 -6.27 -6.49 9.97
C GLN A 138 -5.27 -7.56 10.40
N ASP A 139 -4.71 -8.30 9.45
CA ASP A 139 -3.67 -9.32 9.72
C ASP A 139 -2.43 -8.71 10.40
N LEU A 140 -2.01 -7.51 9.96
CA LEU A 140 -0.92 -6.77 10.61
C LEU A 140 -1.29 -6.22 11.98
N GLU A 141 -2.52 -5.74 12.16
CA GLU A 141 -3.03 -5.31 13.46
C GLU A 141 -3.02 -6.45 14.49
N GLU A 142 -3.37 -7.66 14.06
CA GLU A 142 -3.41 -8.84 14.93
C GLU A 142 -2.02 -9.40 15.22
N LYS A 143 -1.17 -9.51 14.19
CA LYS A 143 0.15 -10.19 14.31
C LYS A 143 1.29 -9.26 14.70
N ALA A 144 1.17 -7.96 14.42
CA ALA A 144 2.17 -6.94 14.74
C ALA A 144 1.52 -5.71 15.43
N PRO A 145 0.78 -5.89 16.54
CA PRO A 145 -0.02 -4.83 17.15
C PRO A 145 0.83 -3.66 17.66
N MET A 146 0.41 -2.43 17.38
CA MET A 146 1.06 -1.24 17.98
C MET A 146 0.96 -1.25 19.50
N ASP A 147 2.10 -1.09 20.18
CA ASP A 147 2.15 -0.78 21.60
C ASP A 147 2.12 0.74 21.85
N SER A 148 2.13 1.16 23.11
CA SER A 148 2.13 2.59 23.50
C SER A 148 3.35 3.38 23.01
N GLU A 149 4.41 2.68 22.59
CA GLU A 149 5.64 3.28 22.10
C GLU A 149 5.73 3.32 20.57
N THR A 150 4.87 2.56 19.87
CA THR A 150 4.88 2.41 18.42
C THR A 150 4.01 3.48 17.77
N GLY A 151 4.64 4.39 17.03
CA GLY A 151 3.95 5.42 16.26
C GLY A 151 3.40 4.93 14.91
N ALA A 152 4.03 3.90 14.33
CA ALA A 152 3.53 3.20 13.15
C ALA A 152 4.18 1.81 13.00
N VAL A 153 3.51 0.93 12.25
CA VAL A 153 4.01 -0.38 11.84
C VAL A 153 4.21 -0.36 10.33
N ILE A 154 5.37 -0.82 9.87
CA ILE A 154 5.67 -0.99 8.45
C ILE A 154 5.92 -2.46 8.16
N ALA A 155 5.23 -2.98 7.15
CA ALA A 155 5.30 -4.37 6.74
C ALA A 155 5.82 -4.46 5.31
N PHE A 156 6.77 -5.38 5.08
CA PHE A 156 7.32 -5.64 3.76
C PHE A 156 6.86 -7.01 3.26
N THR A 157 6.24 -7.05 2.07
CA THR A 157 5.75 -8.29 1.47
C THR A 157 6.21 -8.50 0.03
N GLY A 158 6.56 -9.74 -0.29
CA GLY A 158 6.83 -10.19 -1.66
C GLY A 158 5.58 -10.74 -2.38
N LYS A 159 4.46 -10.90 -1.66
CA LYS A 159 3.28 -11.63 -2.16
C LYS A 159 2.52 -10.91 -3.28
N PHE A 160 2.62 -9.59 -3.43
CA PHE A 160 1.73 -8.84 -4.32
C PHE A 160 2.45 -7.95 -5.34
N SER A 161 1.89 -7.94 -6.55
CA SER A 161 2.08 -6.96 -7.62
C SER A 161 0.70 -6.80 -8.25
N ILE A 162 0.14 -5.61 -8.22
CA ILE A 162 -1.12 -5.36 -8.94
C ILE A 162 -0.72 -4.84 -10.32
N LYS A 163 -0.91 -5.69 -11.34
CA LYS A 163 -0.89 -5.28 -12.74
C LYS A 163 -2.27 -4.77 -13.10
N SER A 164 -2.40 -3.49 -13.43
CA SER A 164 -3.67 -2.93 -13.88
C SER A 164 -3.96 -3.20 -15.35
N LEU A 165 -5.24 -3.50 -15.65
CA LEU A 165 -5.73 -3.75 -17.02
C LEU A 165 -5.89 -2.46 -17.83
N TRP A 166 -5.93 -1.30 -17.17
CA TRP A 166 -6.50 -0.06 -17.69
C TRP A 166 -5.65 0.74 -18.67
N SER A 167 -4.56 0.17 -19.18
CA SER A 167 -3.56 0.99 -19.83
C SER A 167 -2.92 0.46 -21.10
N GLY A 168 -3.23 -0.77 -21.53
CA GLY A 168 -2.50 -1.37 -22.66
C GLY A 168 -0.97 -1.37 -22.50
N THR A 169 -0.52 -1.06 -21.29
CA THR A 169 0.83 -0.97 -20.74
C THR A 169 0.66 -1.50 -19.33
N VAL A 170 1.58 -2.32 -18.85
CA VAL A 170 1.55 -2.75 -17.44
C VAL A 170 1.61 -1.49 -16.57
N ARG A 171 0.49 -1.05 -16.00
CA ARG A 171 0.48 0.01 -15.00
C ARG A 171 0.56 -0.65 -13.65
N GLU A 172 1.70 -0.45 -13.00
CA GLU A 172 1.92 -0.82 -11.62
C GLU A 172 1.30 0.28 -10.77
N GLY A 173 0.14 0.00 -10.17
CA GLY A 173 -0.33 0.80 -9.05
C GLY A 173 0.69 0.69 -7.92
N ASN A 174 0.86 1.73 -7.12
CA ASN A 174 1.86 1.77 -6.05
C ASN A 174 1.17 1.64 -4.71
N VAL A 175 1.59 0.59 -3.99
CA VAL A 175 1.55 0.43 -2.53
C VAL A 175 0.19 0.59 -1.82
N ILE A 176 0.05 -0.06 -0.67
CA ILE A 176 -1.19 -0.16 0.08
C ILE A 176 -1.07 0.71 1.32
N PHE A 177 -1.77 1.85 1.31
CA PHE A 177 -2.13 2.53 2.55
C PHE A 177 -3.24 1.72 3.22
N THR A 178 -2.89 1.04 4.30
CA THR A 178 -3.84 0.39 5.20
C THR A 178 -4.50 1.44 6.10
N LYS A 179 -5.73 1.20 6.57
CA LYS A 179 -6.33 2.07 7.59
C LYS A 179 -5.39 2.14 8.82
N LYS A 180 -5.34 3.29 9.51
CA LYS A 180 -4.49 3.54 10.71
C LYS A 180 -2.99 3.61 10.40
N ALA A 181 -2.14 3.63 11.43
CA ALA A 181 -0.68 3.79 11.31
C ALA A 181 0.05 2.48 10.92
N TYR A 182 -0.59 1.67 10.07
CA TYR A 182 0.02 0.50 9.43
C TYR A 182 0.37 0.89 8.00
N ILE A 183 1.51 0.43 7.51
CA ILE A 183 2.02 0.71 6.17
C ILE A 183 2.42 -0.63 5.56
N LEU A 184 1.90 -0.96 4.39
CA LEU A 184 2.27 -2.19 3.68
C LEU A 184 3.05 -1.86 2.42
N ILE A 185 4.36 -2.10 2.43
CA ILE A 185 5.25 -1.96 1.26
C ILE A 185 5.33 -3.30 0.52
N ARG A 186 5.02 -3.25 -0.78
CA ARG A 186 5.10 -4.40 -1.68
C ARG A 186 6.31 -4.32 -2.61
N ASN A 187 6.48 -5.38 -3.39
CA ASN A 187 7.52 -5.48 -4.39
C ASN A 187 7.39 -4.39 -5.47
N TYR A 188 8.49 -3.68 -5.76
CA TYR A 188 8.54 -2.61 -6.75
C TYR A 188 9.38 -3.10 -7.95
N TRP A 189 8.76 -3.19 -9.13
CA TRP A 189 9.37 -3.84 -10.30
C TRP A 189 10.19 -2.88 -11.18
N THR A 190 10.23 -1.59 -10.86
CA THR A 190 10.96 -0.60 -11.67
C THR A 190 12.42 -0.46 -11.21
N SER A 191 13.35 -0.76 -12.11
CA SER A 191 14.80 -0.89 -11.85
C SER A 191 15.51 0.36 -11.32
N ASN A 192 14.85 1.52 -11.26
CA ASN A 192 15.50 2.81 -11.05
C ASN A 192 15.08 3.53 -9.76
N ILE A 193 14.17 2.95 -8.96
CA ILE A 193 13.67 3.57 -7.74
C ILE A 193 14.33 2.89 -6.53
N LYS A 194 14.97 3.70 -5.69
CA LYS A 194 15.62 3.22 -4.47
C LYS A 194 14.56 2.89 -3.41
N PRO A 195 14.69 1.79 -2.64
CA PRO A 195 13.73 1.43 -1.60
C PRO A 195 13.45 2.54 -0.59
N SER A 196 14.49 3.28 -0.17
CA SER A 196 14.34 4.44 0.71
C SER A 196 13.39 5.52 0.17
N LYS A 197 13.24 5.68 -1.15
CA LYS A 197 12.28 6.64 -1.73
C LYS A 197 10.85 6.13 -1.62
N ILE A 198 10.64 4.83 -1.76
CA ILE A 198 9.32 4.20 -1.58
C ILE A 198 8.92 4.30 -0.11
N ILE A 199 9.84 3.95 0.80
CA ILE A 199 9.62 4.14 2.24
C ILE A 199 9.25 5.61 2.54
N LEU A 200 9.98 6.57 1.95
CA LEU A 200 9.70 7.98 2.15
C LEU A 200 8.32 8.40 1.59
N HIS A 201 7.95 7.91 0.41
CA HIS A 201 6.65 8.10 -0.21
C HIS A 201 5.51 7.63 0.71
N GLU A 202 5.61 6.41 1.23
CA GLU A 202 4.59 5.86 2.14
C GLU A 202 4.48 6.63 3.45
N PHE A 203 5.61 7.09 3.99
CA PHE A 203 5.58 7.97 5.15
C PHE A 203 4.89 9.31 4.83
N GLY A 204 4.98 9.81 3.60
CA GLY A 204 4.17 10.92 3.14
C GLY A 204 2.68 10.67 3.34
N HIS A 205 2.18 9.54 2.84
CA HIS A 205 0.77 9.15 2.97
C HIS A 205 0.33 8.98 4.44
N LEU A 206 1.20 8.50 5.32
CA LEU A 206 0.91 8.45 6.77
C LEU A 206 0.50 9.82 7.35
N PHE A 207 1.04 10.90 6.81
CA PHE A 207 0.70 12.27 7.22
C PHE A 207 -0.34 12.94 6.32
N GLY A 208 -0.90 12.22 5.36
CA GLY A 208 -1.95 12.70 4.46
C GLY A 208 -1.44 13.34 3.17
N ALA A 209 -0.15 13.18 2.82
CA ALA A 209 0.33 13.61 1.52
C ALA A 209 -0.42 12.88 0.40
N GLU A 210 -0.66 13.59 -0.70
CA GLU A 210 -1.40 13.12 -1.85
C GLU A 210 -0.45 12.87 -3.03
N ASP A 211 -0.80 11.86 -3.81
CA ASP A 211 -0.17 11.60 -5.09
C ASP A 211 -0.35 12.76 -6.08
N ILE A 212 0.70 13.01 -6.86
CA ILE A 212 0.71 13.97 -7.97
C ILE A 212 0.73 13.18 -9.28
N GLU A 213 -0.33 13.32 -10.07
CA GLU A 213 -0.43 12.67 -11.38
C GLU A 213 0.47 13.28 -12.46
N ASP A 214 0.99 14.48 -12.19
CA ASP A 214 1.77 15.27 -13.14
C ASP A 214 3.21 14.77 -13.28
N SER A 215 3.51 14.20 -14.45
CA SER A 215 4.85 13.74 -14.81
C SER A 215 5.91 14.84 -14.96
N SER A 216 5.51 16.12 -15.01
CA SER A 216 6.43 17.26 -15.03
C SER A 216 7.01 17.57 -13.64
N VAL A 217 6.36 17.08 -12.58
CA VAL A 217 6.79 17.28 -11.20
C VAL A 217 7.72 16.14 -10.77
N VAL A 218 8.95 16.48 -10.40
CA VAL A 218 9.92 15.54 -9.85
C VAL A 218 9.84 15.55 -8.32
N SER A 219 8.86 14.82 -7.78
CA SER A 219 8.60 14.70 -6.34
C SER A 219 8.69 13.25 -5.89
N VAL A 220 8.85 13.03 -4.59
CA VAL A 220 8.65 11.71 -3.99
C VAL A 220 7.19 11.24 -4.13
N MET A 221 6.23 12.15 -4.29
CA MET A 221 4.79 11.86 -4.40
C MET A 221 4.27 11.71 -5.85
N THR A 222 5.14 11.53 -6.85
CA THR A 222 4.70 11.46 -8.26
C THR A 222 4.28 10.03 -8.65
N GLN A 223 3.10 9.87 -9.28
CA GLN A 223 2.61 8.56 -9.75
C GLN A 223 3.25 8.07 -11.06
N LYS A 224 3.70 8.98 -11.93
CA LYS A 224 4.23 8.67 -13.29
C LYS A 224 5.69 9.08 -13.50
N PRO A 225 6.65 8.62 -12.69
CA PRO A 225 7.99 9.19 -12.77
C PRO A 225 8.89 8.44 -13.76
N LYS A 226 9.56 9.23 -14.62
CA LYS A 226 10.86 8.83 -15.20
C LYS A 226 12.01 9.08 -14.20
N VAL A 227 11.81 9.98 -13.23
CA VAL A 227 12.77 10.35 -12.17
C VAL A 227 12.00 10.65 -10.87
N ILE A 228 12.31 9.95 -9.78
CA ILE A 228 11.80 10.25 -8.42
C ILE A 228 12.91 10.93 -7.61
N THR A 229 12.62 11.99 -6.85
CA THR A 229 13.55 12.62 -5.89
C THR A 229 13.25 12.19 -4.45
N TYR A 230 13.99 12.72 -3.47
CA TYR A 230 13.62 12.59 -2.05
C TYR A 230 12.80 13.79 -1.57
N GLU A 231 12.49 14.75 -2.45
CA GLU A 231 11.81 15.99 -2.06
C GLU A 231 10.31 15.83 -2.20
N PHE A 232 9.58 16.23 -1.17
CA PHE A 232 8.17 16.53 -1.29
C PHE A 232 8.01 17.89 -1.98
N ASP A 233 6.99 18.01 -2.81
CA ASP A 233 6.53 19.30 -3.33
C ASP A 233 5.95 20.17 -2.20
N ASP A 234 5.79 21.47 -2.47
CA ASP A 234 5.39 22.44 -1.45
C ASP A 234 4.00 22.17 -0.87
N LYS A 235 3.05 21.70 -1.70
CA LYS A 235 1.71 21.34 -1.25
C LYS A 235 1.79 20.20 -0.22
N ASN A 236 2.47 19.11 -0.57
CA ASN A 236 2.62 17.98 0.34
C ASN A 236 3.46 18.30 1.58
N LYS A 237 4.47 19.18 1.46
CA LYS A 237 5.21 19.68 2.61
C LYS A 237 4.30 20.37 3.62
N GLN A 238 3.40 21.23 3.15
CA GLN A 238 2.46 21.93 4.02
C GLN A 238 1.52 20.96 4.75
N ILE A 239 0.93 20.01 4.02
CA ILE A 239 0.03 18.99 4.60
C ILE A 239 0.72 18.22 5.74
N ILE A 240 1.94 17.73 5.48
CA ILE A 240 2.73 16.97 6.45
C ILE A 240 3.04 17.83 7.70
N LEU A 241 3.47 19.08 7.51
CA LEU A 241 3.79 19.99 8.61
C LEU A 241 2.57 20.29 9.50
N GLU A 242 1.40 20.51 8.91
CA GLU A 242 0.16 20.72 9.66
C GLU A 242 -0.23 19.49 10.48
N LYS A 243 -0.08 18.29 9.90
CA LYS A 243 -0.34 17.02 10.60
C LYS A 243 0.62 16.81 11.77
N LEU A 244 1.92 17.06 11.56
CA LEU A 244 2.95 16.94 12.60
C LEU A 244 2.73 17.92 13.74
N LYS A 245 2.23 19.13 13.47
CA LYS A 245 1.86 20.11 14.50
C LYS A 245 0.76 19.57 15.42
N LYS A 246 -0.33 19.03 14.84
CA LYS A 246 -1.44 18.43 15.59
C LYS A 246 -1.01 17.22 16.43
N ILE A 247 -0.07 16.42 15.93
CA ILE A 247 0.49 15.28 16.69
C ILE A 247 1.27 15.80 17.91
N ARG A 248 2.12 16.83 17.74
CA ARG A 248 2.87 17.39 18.88
C ARG A 248 1.97 17.94 19.98
N GLU A 249 0.84 18.55 19.62
CA GLU A 249 -0.14 19.07 20.58
C GLU A 249 -0.88 17.96 21.36
N ARG A 250 -0.78 16.69 20.94
CA ARG A 250 -1.36 15.54 21.66
C ARG A 250 -0.38 14.81 22.58
N PHE A 251 0.93 15.03 22.41
CA PHE A 251 1.99 14.29 23.13
C PHE A 251 2.90 15.21 23.98
N ILE A 252 2.55 16.49 24.12
CA ILE A 252 3.15 17.49 25.02
C ILE A 252 2.02 18.09 25.85
#